data_AF-A0A2E7Y3S5-F1
#
_entry.id   AF-A0A2E7Y3S5-F1
#
_cell.length_a   1.000
_cell.length_b   1.000
_cell.length_c   1.000
_cell.angle_alpha   90.00
_cell.angle_beta   90.00
_cell.angle_gamma   90.00
#
_symmetry.space_group_name_H-M   'P 1'
#
loop_
_entity.id
_entity.type
_entity.pdbx_description
1 polymer ?
#
loop_
_entity_poly.entity_id
_entity_poly.type
_entity_poly.pdbx_seq_one_letter_code
_entity_poly.pdbx_strand_id
1 'polypeptide(L)'
;MPAFPRWVIIVSGFVLIVLAYRVAWPWMQSATGLPGPTVVQAIHPAQAVVALLAATMVGGVIAMTISKLITGLSGLVVMGAALGWAGLSLAPMRDVLYHGSAAIVAVDGVAWCIVLLILSWIAIVLCSPVPDVHPEVDGAPSDPLRSPNGLKMLAAGVAALPVVWLVAQSDFRGQTLAATVLGGVAAGFVGRLWSPNVQPVLLPSGVMLAGTLACWVAAMLLPDAIDRAYTTGGIPNLLLPVPIDWAAGALFGSPIGFHWAGSFLKHECESAAA
;
A
#
# COMPACT_ATOMS: atom_id res chain seq x y z
N MET A 1 7.00 29.74 -16.71
CA MET A 1 7.96 29.00 -15.87
C MET A 1 8.56 27.89 -16.72
N PRO A 2 9.89 27.72 -16.78
CA PRO A 2 10.46 26.58 -17.49
C PRO A 2 9.89 25.30 -16.86
N ALA A 3 9.36 24.41 -17.70
CA ALA A 3 8.79 23.15 -17.25
C ALA A 3 9.91 22.32 -16.62
N PHE A 4 10.05 22.40 -15.29
CA PHE A 4 10.96 21.51 -14.58
C PHE A 4 10.54 20.08 -14.90
N PRO A 5 11.45 19.20 -15.32
CA PRO A 5 11.03 17.91 -15.82
C PRO A 5 10.33 17.11 -14.71
N ARG A 6 9.09 16.66 -14.95
CA ARG A 6 8.27 15.94 -13.96
C ARG A 6 9.02 14.76 -13.31
N TRP A 7 9.86 14.07 -14.08
CA TRP A 7 10.68 12.96 -13.59
C TRP A 7 11.71 13.39 -12.53
N VAL A 8 12.28 14.60 -12.62
CA VAL A 8 13.21 15.10 -11.60
C VAL A 8 12.49 15.31 -10.27
N ILE A 9 11.26 15.84 -10.28
CA ILE A 9 10.44 16.00 -9.08
C ILE A 9 10.14 14.63 -8.43
N ILE A 10 9.74 13.65 -9.24
CA ILE A 10 9.44 12.29 -8.78
C ILE A 10 10.68 11.62 -8.16
N VAL A 11 11.80 11.65 -8.87
CA VAL A 11 13.06 11.02 -8.41
C VAL A 11 13.59 11.72 -7.16
N SER A 12 13.59 13.05 -7.13
CA SER A 12 14.05 13.81 -5.96
C SER A 12 13.15 13.55 -4.76
N GLY A 13 11.83 13.52 -4.98
CA GLY A 13 10.84 13.13 -3.98
C GLY A 13 11.15 11.76 -3.39
N PHE A 14 11.26 10.73 -4.24
CA PHE A 14 11.60 9.37 -3.81
C PHE A 14 12.87 9.33 -2.97
N VAL A 15 13.96 9.98 -3.41
CA VAL A 15 15.23 10.03 -2.69
C VAL A 15 15.07 10.68 -1.31
N LEU A 16 14.34 11.80 -1.22
CA LEU A 16 14.11 12.49 0.05
C LEU A 16 13.30 11.64 1.04
N ILE A 17 12.27 10.92 0.57
CA ILE A 17 11.50 10.01 1.42
C ILE A 17 12.38 8.85 1.90
N VAL A 18 13.17 8.24 1.00
CA VAL A 18 14.13 7.19 1.34
C VAL A 18 15.13 7.67 2.41
N LEU A 19 15.65 8.89 2.28
CA LEU A 19 16.54 9.47 3.28
C LEU A 19 15.84 9.64 4.64
N ALA A 20 14.56 10.02 4.68
CA ALA A 20 13.78 10.11 5.92
C ALA A 20 13.65 8.73 6.61
N TYR A 21 13.34 7.67 5.86
CA TYR A 21 13.33 6.29 6.40
C TYR A 21 14.72 5.81 6.80
N ARG A 22 15.76 6.18 6.04
CA ARG A 22 17.14 5.83 6.38
C ARG A 22 17.58 6.47 7.70
N VAL A 23 17.16 7.70 7.97
CA VAL A 23 17.37 8.34 9.27
C VAL A 23 16.65 7.57 10.37
N ALA A 24 15.40 7.15 10.17
CA ALA A 24 14.62 6.40 11.18
C ALA A 24 15.16 4.99 11.51
N TRP A 25 15.99 4.41 10.62
CA TRP A 25 16.44 3.02 10.67
C TRP A 25 17.12 2.55 11.98
N PRO A 26 18.01 3.34 12.62
CA PRO A 26 18.69 2.92 13.85
C PRO A 26 17.71 2.62 14.99
N TRP A 27 16.56 3.28 15.02
CA TRP A 27 15.54 3.09 16.06
C TRP A 27 14.61 1.90 15.81
N MET A 28 14.66 1.31 14.61
CA MET A 28 13.83 0.16 14.24
C MET A 28 14.56 -1.19 14.39
N GLN A 29 15.81 -1.19 14.86
CA GLN A 29 16.62 -2.41 14.99
C GLN A 29 15.96 -3.41 15.95
N SER A 30 15.91 -4.67 15.52
CA SER A 30 15.50 -5.81 16.34
C SER A 30 16.73 -6.52 16.92
N ALA A 31 16.50 -7.52 17.78
CA ALA A 31 17.57 -8.33 18.37
C ALA A 31 18.42 -9.10 17.34
N THR A 32 17.92 -9.28 16.10
CA THR A 32 18.66 -9.95 15.01
C THR A 32 19.61 -9.01 14.26
N GLY A 33 19.67 -7.72 14.64
CA GLY A 33 20.52 -6.72 14.02
C GLY A 33 19.95 -6.11 12.73
N LEU A 34 18.86 -6.66 12.19
CA LEU A 34 18.05 -6.06 11.13
C LEU A 34 16.82 -5.38 11.73
N PRO A 35 16.26 -4.35 11.07
CA PRO A 35 14.99 -3.81 11.51
C PRO A 35 13.85 -4.79 11.41
N GLY A 36 13.03 -4.80 12.45
CA GLY A 36 12.00 -5.79 12.66
C GLY A 36 10.96 -5.81 11.53
N PRO A 37 10.40 -6.98 11.20
CA PRO A 37 9.27 -7.11 10.25
C PRO A 37 8.03 -6.30 10.70
N THR A 38 7.88 -6.14 12.02
CA THR A 38 6.87 -5.32 12.69
C THR A 38 7.55 -4.30 13.61
N VAL A 39 6.89 -3.16 13.84
CA VAL A 39 7.46 -2.08 14.66
C VAL A 39 7.59 -2.49 16.13
N VAL A 40 6.74 -3.44 16.55
CA VAL A 40 6.69 -3.98 17.92
C VAL A 40 7.86 -4.92 18.23
N GLN A 41 8.57 -5.42 17.20
CA GLN A 41 9.75 -6.29 17.37
C GLN A 41 11.08 -5.54 17.49
N ALA A 42 11.06 -4.22 17.42
CA ALA A 42 12.24 -3.42 17.70
C ALA A 42 12.67 -3.56 19.17
N ILE A 43 13.96 -3.39 19.45
CA ILE A 43 14.51 -3.42 20.83
C ILE A 43 13.82 -2.36 21.72
N HIS A 44 13.47 -1.21 21.12
CA HIS A 44 12.73 -0.14 21.77
C HIS A 44 11.44 0.20 20.99
N PRO A 45 10.33 -0.55 21.19
CA PRO A 45 9.13 -0.45 20.37
C PRO A 45 8.54 0.96 20.30
N ALA A 46 8.49 1.68 21.43
CA ALA A 46 7.95 3.04 21.48
C ALA A 46 8.77 4.02 20.62
N GLN A 47 10.10 3.89 20.63
CA GLN A 47 10.98 4.74 19.82
C GLN A 47 10.86 4.39 18.32
N ALA A 48 10.76 3.10 18.01
CA ALA A 48 10.57 2.62 16.64
C ALA A 48 9.25 3.13 16.04
N VAL A 49 8.15 3.11 16.80
CA VAL A 49 6.86 3.67 16.39
C VAL A 49 6.96 5.17 16.12
N VAL A 50 7.58 5.93 17.03
CA VAL A 50 7.75 7.38 16.84
C VAL A 50 8.62 7.67 15.61
N ALA A 51 9.73 6.97 15.42
CA ALA A 51 10.63 7.14 14.29
C ALA A 51 9.95 6.79 12.96
N LEU A 52 9.21 5.68 12.90
CA LEU A 52 8.48 5.25 11.72
C LEU A 52 7.35 6.24 11.37
N LEU A 53 6.59 6.70 12.36
CA LEU A 53 5.55 7.71 12.16
C LEU A 53 6.15 9.04 11.69
N ALA A 54 7.26 9.49 12.29
CA ALA A 54 7.96 10.70 11.85
C ALA A 54 8.44 10.60 10.40
N ALA A 55 9.10 9.50 10.03
CA ALA A 55 9.52 9.27 8.65
C ALA A 55 8.33 9.23 7.68
N THR A 56 7.24 8.58 8.08
CA THR A 56 6.01 8.49 7.29
C THR A 56 5.31 9.84 7.15
N MET A 57 5.32 10.68 8.18
CA MET A 57 4.80 12.05 8.10
C MET A 57 5.63 12.92 7.16
N VAL A 58 6.97 12.89 7.27
CA VAL A 58 7.87 13.60 6.36
C VAL A 58 7.66 13.11 4.92
N GLY A 59 7.58 11.79 4.74
CA GLY A 59 7.29 11.16 3.46
C GLY A 59 5.94 11.60 2.89
N GLY A 60 4.91 11.64 3.75
CA GLY A 60 3.58 12.14 3.43
C GLY A 60 3.62 13.60 2.96
N VAL A 61 4.35 14.49 3.64
CA VAL A 61 4.47 15.90 3.24
C VAL A 61 5.11 16.04 1.85
N ILE A 62 6.16 15.28 1.58
CA ILE A 62 6.81 15.25 0.27
C ILE A 62 5.84 14.70 -0.78
N ALA A 63 5.19 13.58 -0.50
CA ALA A 63 4.19 12.96 -1.39
C ALA A 63 3.03 13.90 -1.72
N MET A 64 2.48 14.60 -0.71
CA MET A 64 1.43 15.61 -0.88
C MET A 64 1.89 16.78 -1.76
N THR A 65 3.14 17.21 -1.60
CA THR A 65 3.73 18.25 -2.44
C THR A 65 3.79 17.79 -3.90
N ILE A 66 4.24 16.56 -4.14
CA ILE A 66 4.25 15.95 -5.48
C ILE A 66 2.82 15.81 -6.03
N SER A 67 1.86 15.42 -5.19
CA SER A 67 0.45 15.32 -5.57
C SER A 67 -0.11 16.64 -6.08
N LYS A 68 0.26 17.77 -5.46
CA LYS A 68 -0.13 19.11 -5.93
C LYS A 68 0.58 19.53 -7.22
N LEU A 69 1.83 19.11 -7.41
CA LEU A 69 2.65 19.51 -8.55
C LEU A 69 2.39 18.69 -9.82
N ILE A 70 1.96 17.43 -9.67
CA ILE A 70 1.79 16.50 -10.80
C ILE A 70 0.35 15.97 -10.85
N THR A 71 0.02 15.00 -10.01
CA THR A 71 -1.34 14.44 -9.85
C THR A 71 -1.43 13.74 -8.49
N GLY A 72 -2.64 13.65 -7.91
CA GLY A 72 -2.89 12.93 -6.66
C GLY A 72 -2.23 11.54 -6.61
N LEU A 73 -2.38 10.77 -7.69
CA LEU A 73 -1.82 9.42 -7.84
C LEU A 73 -0.29 9.39 -7.85
N SER A 74 0.37 10.37 -8.48
CA SER A 74 1.84 10.39 -8.55
C SER A 74 2.50 10.49 -7.18
N GLY A 75 1.94 11.27 -6.25
CA GLY A 75 2.45 11.35 -4.88
C GLY A 75 2.31 10.04 -4.11
N LEU A 76 1.17 9.34 -4.26
CA LEU A 76 0.95 8.02 -3.66
C LEU A 76 1.93 6.99 -4.22
N VAL A 77 2.18 6.98 -5.53
CA VAL A 77 3.17 6.10 -6.16
C VAL A 77 4.57 6.35 -5.61
N VAL A 78 5.00 7.61 -5.46
CA VAL A 78 6.32 7.93 -4.91
C VAL A 78 6.44 7.47 -3.45
N MET A 79 5.40 7.69 -2.64
CA MET A 79 5.35 7.21 -1.26
C MET A 79 5.41 5.67 -1.19
N GLY A 80 4.60 4.99 -2.02
CA GLY A 80 4.57 3.53 -2.10
C GLY A 80 5.90 2.93 -2.54
N ALA A 81 6.59 3.56 -3.51
CA ALA A 81 7.92 3.14 -3.94
C ALA A 81 8.95 3.26 -2.80
N ALA A 82 8.92 4.37 -2.04
CA ALA A 82 9.83 4.56 -0.91
C ALA A 82 9.54 3.60 0.25
N LEU A 83 8.25 3.30 0.53
CA LEU A 83 7.86 2.24 1.45
C LEU A 83 8.32 0.86 0.98
N GLY A 84 8.26 0.59 -0.33
CA GLY A 84 8.78 -0.64 -0.91
C GLY A 84 10.28 -0.79 -0.67
N TRP A 85 11.05 0.29 -0.87
CA TRP A 85 12.47 0.30 -0.53
C TRP A 85 12.72 0.06 0.96
N ALA A 86 11.93 0.69 1.85
CA ALA A 86 12.01 0.44 3.28
C ALA A 86 11.70 -1.03 3.60
N GLY A 87 10.66 -1.60 2.97
CA GLY A 87 10.26 -3.00 3.11
C GLY A 87 11.34 -4.00 2.70
N LEU A 88 12.08 -3.73 1.61
CA LEU A 88 13.22 -4.56 1.18
C LEU A 88 14.34 -4.62 2.21
N SER A 89 14.42 -3.62 3.08
CA SER A 89 15.45 -3.54 4.11
C SER A 89 15.04 -4.23 5.42
N LEU A 90 13.75 -4.53 5.62
CA LEU A 90 13.23 -5.19 6.83
C LEU A 90 13.57 -6.67 6.87
N ALA A 91 13.64 -7.20 8.08
CA ALA A 91 13.68 -8.63 8.31
C ALA A 91 12.40 -9.33 7.78
N PRO A 92 12.53 -10.58 7.31
CA PRO A 92 11.43 -11.37 6.76
C PRO A 92 10.40 -11.85 7.78
N MET A 93 9.24 -12.32 7.30
CA MET A 93 8.15 -12.77 8.17
C MET A 93 8.56 -13.95 9.06
N ARG A 94 9.50 -14.80 8.63
CA ARG A 94 10.01 -15.89 9.47
C ARG A 94 10.48 -15.42 10.85
N ASP A 95 11.04 -14.21 10.96
CA ASP A 95 11.50 -13.69 12.25
C ASP A 95 10.32 -13.43 13.20
N VAL A 96 9.14 -13.07 12.68
CA VAL A 96 7.87 -13.00 13.44
C VAL A 96 7.42 -14.37 13.88
N LEU A 97 7.46 -15.35 12.98
CA LEU A 97 6.94 -16.69 13.25
C LEU A 97 7.77 -17.42 14.30
N TYR A 98 9.09 -17.22 14.33
CA TYR A 98 9.98 -17.88 15.30
C TYR A 98 10.13 -17.14 16.64
N HIS A 99 10.05 -15.81 16.65
CA HIS A 99 10.41 -15.00 17.83
C HIS A 99 9.28 -14.09 18.32
N GLY A 100 8.09 -14.18 17.73
CA GLY A 100 6.98 -13.29 18.03
C GLY A 100 5.63 -13.98 17.94
N SER A 101 4.59 -13.15 17.82
CA SER A 101 3.23 -13.60 17.60
C SER A 101 2.73 -13.06 16.28
N ALA A 102 2.19 -13.93 15.44
CA ALA A 102 1.56 -13.54 14.17
C ALA A 102 0.35 -12.60 14.39
N ALA A 103 -0.23 -12.57 15.59
CA ALA A 103 -1.29 -11.61 15.93
C ALA A 103 -0.79 -10.16 15.97
N ILE A 104 0.50 -9.92 16.25
CA ILE A 104 1.11 -8.58 16.26
C ILE A 104 1.12 -7.97 14.84
N VAL A 105 1.24 -8.81 13.81
CA VAL A 105 1.17 -8.38 12.41
C VAL A 105 -0.19 -7.75 12.10
N ALA A 106 -1.27 -8.26 12.70
CA ALA A 106 -2.61 -7.72 12.51
C ALA A 106 -2.75 -6.33 13.15
N VAL A 107 -2.16 -6.11 14.34
CA VAL A 107 -2.17 -4.80 15.02
C VAL A 107 -1.45 -3.74 14.19
N ASP A 108 -0.24 -4.05 13.73
CA ASP A 108 0.52 -3.18 12.82
C ASP A 108 -0.26 -2.93 11.51
N GLY A 109 -0.90 -3.97 10.98
CA GLY A 109 -1.72 -3.87 9.77
C GLY A 109 -2.91 -2.91 9.90
N VAL A 110 -3.62 -2.95 11.04
CA VAL A 110 -4.73 -2.02 11.32
C VAL A 110 -4.22 -0.58 11.42
N ALA A 111 -3.07 -0.35 12.07
CA ALA A 111 -2.47 0.98 12.12
C ALA A 111 -2.14 1.52 10.72
N TRP A 112 -1.57 0.67 9.87
CA TRP A 112 -1.30 1.02 8.47
C TRP A 112 -2.57 1.30 7.65
N CYS A 113 -3.69 0.62 7.93
CA CYS A 113 -4.97 0.94 7.27
C CYS A 113 -5.38 2.40 7.53
N ILE A 114 -5.22 2.88 8.76
CA ILE A 114 -5.53 4.26 9.15
C ILE A 114 -4.57 5.23 8.47
N VAL A 115 -3.26 4.94 8.49
CA VAL A 115 -2.24 5.77 7.83
C VAL A 115 -2.53 5.90 6.34
N LEU A 116 -2.82 4.79 5.65
CA LEU A 116 -3.08 4.79 4.22
C LEU A 116 -4.35 5.55 3.86
N LEU A 117 -5.40 5.43 4.67
CA LEU A 117 -6.63 6.21 4.50
C LEU A 117 -6.36 7.72 4.61
N ILE A 118 -5.57 8.14 5.60
CA ILE A 118 -5.21 9.55 5.78
C ILE A 118 -4.37 10.04 4.59
N LEU A 119 -3.35 9.28 4.19
CA LEU A 119 -2.48 9.64 3.07
C LEU A 119 -3.26 9.74 1.75
N SER A 120 -4.13 8.76 1.46
CA SER A 120 -4.95 8.77 0.24
C SER A 120 -5.97 9.90 0.26
N TRP A 121 -6.63 10.13 1.40
CA TRP A 121 -7.59 11.23 1.59
C TRP A 121 -6.93 12.58 1.33
N ILE A 122 -5.79 12.86 1.96
CA ILE A 122 -5.13 14.16 1.78
C ILE A 122 -4.59 14.30 0.35
N ALA A 123 -3.98 13.27 -0.23
CA ALA A 123 -3.41 13.33 -1.58
C ALA A 123 -4.48 13.56 -2.66
N ILE A 124 -5.63 12.89 -2.56
CA ILE A 124 -6.66 12.91 -3.62
C ILE A 124 -7.68 14.02 -3.36
N VAL A 125 -8.13 14.21 -2.12
CA VAL A 125 -9.20 15.17 -1.80
C VAL A 125 -8.65 16.58 -1.58
N LEU A 126 -7.53 16.72 -0.87
CA LEU A 126 -7.00 18.03 -0.49
C LEU A 126 -5.91 18.57 -1.44
N CYS A 127 -5.17 17.69 -2.12
CA CYS A 127 -4.06 18.10 -2.97
C CYS A 127 -4.44 18.16 -4.45
N SER A 128 -4.88 17.05 -5.04
CA SER A 128 -5.25 17.01 -6.45
C SER A 128 -6.17 15.81 -6.73
N PRO A 129 -7.46 16.05 -7.03
CA PRO A 129 -8.37 15.01 -7.48
C PRO A 129 -7.88 14.33 -8.76
N VAL A 130 -8.21 13.06 -8.93
CA VAL A 130 -7.83 12.31 -10.14
C VAL A 130 -8.65 12.84 -11.32
N PRO A 131 -8.01 13.30 -12.42
CA PRO A 131 -8.70 13.93 -13.55
C PRO A 131 -9.66 13.01 -14.29
N ASP A 132 -9.33 11.71 -14.37
CA ASP A 132 -10.02 10.77 -15.27
C ASP A 132 -11.29 10.16 -14.65
N VAL A 133 -11.83 10.70 -13.55
CA VAL A 133 -13.03 10.13 -12.90
C VAL A 133 -14.30 10.62 -13.59
N HIS A 134 -15.10 9.69 -14.12
CA HIS A 134 -16.35 10.03 -14.80
C HIS A 134 -17.36 10.60 -13.79
N PRO A 135 -18.00 11.74 -14.09
CA PRO A 135 -19.07 12.24 -13.24
C PRO A 135 -20.28 11.29 -13.28
N GLU A 136 -21.07 11.25 -12.20
CA GLU A 136 -22.38 10.59 -12.25
C GLU A 136 -23.34 11.34 -13.17
N VAL A 137 -24.52 10.77 -13.42
CA VAL A 137 -25.60 11.36 -14.24
C VAL A 137 -25.97 12.78 -13.76
N ASP A 138 -25.78 13.05 -12.46
CA ASP A 138 -26.04 14.33 -11.81
C ASP A 138 -24.88 15.35 -11.96
N GLY A 139 -23.81 15.01 -12.68
CA GLY A 139 -22.70 15.90 -13.03
C GLY A 139 -21.58 15.99 -11.99
N ALA A 140 -21.72 15.39 -10.81
CA ALA A 140 -20.69 15.33 -9.77
C ALA A 140 -20.14 13.90 -9.58
N PRO A 141 -18.85 13.72 -9.24
CA PRO A 141 -18.33 12.42 -8.81
C PRO A 141 -18.99 11.94 -7.51
N SER A 142 -19.14 10.61 -7.34
CA SER A 142 -19.70 10.05 -6.10
C SER A 142 -18.84 10.39 -4.88
N ASP A 143 -19.46 10.57 -3.69
CA ASP A 143 -18.72 10.75 -2.42
C ASP A 143 -17.77 9.55 -2.17
N PRO A 144 -16.46 9.75 -2.07
CA PRO A 144 -15.50 8.65 -1.98
C PRO A 144 -15.51 7.89 -0.64
N LEU A 145 -16.07 8.45 0.45
CA LEU A 145 -16.13 7.77 1.76
C LEU A 145 -17.49 7.18 2.07
N ARG A 146 -18.57 7.87 1.68
CA ARG A 146 -19.92 7.55 2.14
C ARG A 146 -20.78 6.89 1.08
N SER A 147 -20.41 7.00 -0.20
CA SER A 147 -21.20 6.40 -1.27
C SER A 147 -21.03 4.87 -1.34
N PRO A 148 -22.04 4.15 -1.84
CA PRO A 148 -21.90 2.73 -2.16
C PRO A 148 -20.75 2.44 -3.11
N ASN A 149 -20.44 3.35 -4.04
CA ASN A 149 -19.32 3.21 -4.97
C ASN A 149 -17.97 3.37 -4.25
N GLY A 150 -17.87 4.25 -3.25
CA GLY A 150 -16.72 4.32 -2.35
C GLY A 150 -16.51 3.01 -1.59
N LEU A 151 -17.58 2.40 -1.07
CA LEU A 151 -17.47 1.12 -0.38
C LEU A 151 -17.08 -0.05 -1.32
N LYS A 152 -17.58 -0.06 -2.56
CA LYS A 152 -17.10 -0.99 -3.60
C LYS A 152 -15.62 -0.80 -3.88
N MET A 153 -15.13 0.43 -3.87
CA MET A 153 -13.70 0.75 -4.03
C MET A 153 -12.86 0.19 -2.87
N LEU A 154 -13.36 0.26 -1.63
CA LEU A 154 -12.75 -0.42 -0.48
C LEU A 154 -12.73 -1.95 -0.67
N ALA A 155 -13.88 -2.51 -1.06
CA ALA A 155 -14.04 -3.95 -1.26
C ALA A 155 -13.20 -4.51 -2.42
N ALA A 156 -12.90 -3.70 -3.45
CA ALA A 156 -12.00 -4.07 -4.54
C ALA A 156 -10.58 -4.42 -4.06
N GLY A 157 -10.19 -3.97 -2.86
CA GLY A 157 -8.95 -4.41 -2.20
C GLY A 157 -8.82 -5.93 -2.05
N VAL A 158 -9.93 -6.66 -1.96
CA VAL A 158 -9.94 -8.14 -1.87
C VAL A 158 -9.34 -8.79 -3.12
N ALA A 159 -9.40 -8.14 -4.29
CA ALA A 159 -8.78 -8.66 -5.51
C ALA A 159 -7.25 -8.78 -5.42
N ALA A 160 -6.62 -8.13 -4.43
CA ALA A 160 -5.19 -8.31 -4.18
C ALA A 160 -4.86 -9.73 -3.66
N LEU A 161 -5.74 -10.34 -2.86
CA LEU A 161 -5.49 -11.61 -2.18
C LEU A 161 -5.13 -12.77 -3.12
N PRO A 162 -5.91 -13.09 -4.18
CA PRO A 162 -5.56 -14.19 -5.07
C PRO A 162 -4.21 -13.97 -5.78
N VAL A 163 -3.89 -12.73 -6.13
CA VAL A 163 -2.62 -12.40 -6.79
C VAL A 163 -1.45 -12.56 -5.82
N VAL A 164 -1.57 -12.05 -4.60
CA VAL A 164 -0.52 -12.22 -3.58
C VAL A 164 -0.33 -13.70 -3.25
N TRP A 165 -1.42 -14.45 -3.09
CA TRP A 165 -1.36 -15.88 -2.83
C TRP A 165 -0.63 -16.66 -3.94
N LEU A 166 -0.82 -16.27 -5.21
CA LEU A 166 -0.13 -16.89 -6.35
C LEU A 166 1.34 -16.47 -6.48
N VAL A 167 1.70 -15.24 -6.14
CA VAL A 167 3.05 -14.70 -6.41
C VAL A 167 3.99 -14.87 -5.20
N ALA A 168 3.50 -14.74 -3.97
CA ALA A 168 4.30 -14.89 -2.75
C ALA A 168 4.55 -16.38 -2.46
N GLN A 169 5.46 -17.01 -3.19
CA GLN A 169 5.79 -18.43 -3.04
C GLN A 169 7.04 -18.68 -2.17
N SER A 170 7.79 -17.63 -1.83
CA SER A 170 8.93 -17.72 -0.92
C SER A 170 9.05 -16.48 -0.06
N ASP A 171 9.78 -16.60 1.04
CA ASP A 171 10.08 -15.52 1.99
C ASP A 171 11.15 -14.53 1.48
N PHE A 172 11.48 -14.59 0.19
CA PHE A 172 12.34 -13.60 -0.44
C PHE A 172 11.63 -12.24 -0.50
N ARG A 173 12.18 -11.24 0.21
CA ARG A 173 11.58 -9.89 0.35
C ARG A 173 11.22 -9.24 -0.99
N GLY A 174 12.05 -9.44 -2.02
CA GLY A 174 11.76 -8.92 -3.35
C GLY A 174 10.51 -9.54 -3.97
N GLN A 175 10.26 -10.84 -3.73
CA GLN A 175 9.07 -11.54 -4.21
C GLN A 175 7.84 -11.14 -3.41
N THR A 176 7.92 -11.04 -2.08
CA THR A 176 6.78 -10.63 -1.25
C THR A 176 6.33 -9.21 -1.58
N LEU A 177 7.28 -8.29 -1.77
CA LEU A 177 6.98 -6.92 -2.21
C LEU A 177 6.41 -6.89 -3.64
N ALA A 178 6.99 -7.64 -4.57
CA ALA A 178 6.46 -7.71 -5.94
C ALA A 178 5.03 -8.29 -5.95
N ALA A 179 4.76 -9.29 -5.11
CA ALA A 179 3.43 -9.88 -4.94
C ALA A 179 2.42 -8.84 -4.48
N THR A 180 2.72 -8.06 -3.43
CA THR A 180 1.80 -7.03 -2.93
C THR A 180 1.62 -5.88 -3.91
N VAL A 181 2.66 -5.50 -4.69
CA VAL A 181 2.54 -4.53 -5.78
C VAL A 181 1.59 -5.04 -6.86
N LEU A 182 1.77 -6.28 -7.34
CA LEU A 182 0.87 -6.87 -8.34
C LEU A 182 -0.56 -7.03 -7.80
N GLY A 183 -0.70 -7.39 -6.52
CA GLY A 183 -1.99 -7.42 -5.85
C GLY A 183 -2.65 -6.05 -5.78
N GLY A 184 -1.88 -5.00 -5.50
CA GLY A 184 -2.32 -3.61 -5.57
C GLY A 184 -2.79 -3.23 -6.98
N VAL A 185 -2.04 -3.59 -8.02
CA VAL A 185 -2.43 -3.39 -9.43
C VAL A 185 -3.77 -4.07 -9.73
N ALA A 186 -3.95 -5.32 -9.32
CA ALA A 186 -5.20 -6.04 -9.53
C ALA A 186 -6.38 -5.37 -8.81
N ALA A 187 -6.20 -4.95 -7.55
CA ALA A 187 -7.21 -4.24 -6.80
C ALA A 187 -7.59 -2.90 -7.45
N GLY A 188 -6.61 -2.12 -7.92
CA GLY A 188 -6.88 -0.86 -8.62
C GLY A 188 -7.58 -1.06 -9.95
N PHE A 189 -7.22 -2.11 -10.68
CA PHE A 189 -7.87 -2.47 -11.92
C PHE A 189 -9.35 -2.82 -11.70
N VAL A 190 -9.63 -3.71 -10.75
CA VAL A 190 -10.99 -4.12 -10.38
C VAL A 190 -11.79 -2.94 -9.83
N GLY A 191 -11.19 -2.14 -8.94
CA GLY A 191 -11.86 -0.99 -8.32
C GLY A 191 -12.32 0.04 -9.34
N ARG A 192 -11.48 0.35 -10.33
CA ARG A 192 -11.81 1.27 -11.42
C ARG A 192 -12.95 0.76 -12.30
N LEU A 193 -12.94 -0.54 -12.65
CA LEU A 193 -14.01 -1.14 -13.47
C LEU A 193 -15.33 -1.25 -12.71
N TRP A 194 -15.28 -1.54 -11.41
CA TRP A 194 -16.48 -1.72 -10.59
C TRP A 194 -17.12 -0.39 -10.16
N SER A 195 -16.31 0.67 -10.05
CA SER A 195 -16.77 2.00 -9.63
C SER A 195 -16.02 3.10 -10.40
N PRO A 196 -16.37 3.32 -11.68
CA PRO A 196 -15.70 4.30 -12.54
C PRO A 196 -15.94 5.76 -12.12
N ASN A 197 -16.99 6.02 -11.33
CA ASN A 197 -17.47 7.35 -11.02
C ASN A 197 -16.97 7.90 -9.67
N VAL A 198 -16.08 7.17 -8.99
CA VAL A 198 -15.59 7.53 -7.65
C VAL A 198 -14.07 7.69 -7.63
N GLN A 199 -13.61 8.64 -6.83
CA GLN A 199 -12.18 8.85 -6.56
C GLN A 199 -11.62 7.64 -5.77
N PRO A 200 -10.39 7.14 -6.06
CA PRO A 200 -9.83 5.94 -5.45
C PRO A 200 -9.30 6.17 -4.02
N VAL A 201 -10.03 6.89 -3.18
CA VAL A 201 -9.56 7.28 -1.84
C VAL A 201 -9.51 6.08 -0.89
N LEU A 202 -10.55 5.27 -0.87
CA LEU A 202 -10.62 4.07 -0.02
C LEU A 202 -9.82 2.89 -0.57
N LEU A 203 -9.30 2.98 -1.80
CA LEU A 203 -8.67 1.85 -2.48
C LEU A 203 -7.37 1.37 -1.79
N PRO A 204 -6.38 2.23 -1.49
CA PRO A 204 -5.16 1.77 -0.81
C PRO A 204 -5.46 1.17 0.57
N SER A 205 -6.35 1.80 1.34
CA SER A 205 -6.78 1.26 2.64
C SER A 205 -7.51 -0.07 2.50
N GLY A 206 -8.26 -0.28 1.41
CA GLY A 206 -8.94 -1.53 1.12
C GLY A 206 -7.97 -2.67 0.85
N VAL A 207 -6.91 -2.43 0.07
CA VAL A 207 -5.83 -3.40 -0.17
C VAL A 207 -5.13 -3.76 1.15
N MET A 208 -4.80 -2.74 1.95
CA MET A 208 -4.15 -2.93 3.25
C MET A 208 -5.03 -3.71 4.23
N LEU A 209 -6.33 -3.39 4.27
CA LEU A 209 -7.29 -4.07 5.14
C LEU A 209 -7.49 -5.53 4.72
N ALA A 210 -7.63 -5.79 3.42
CA ALA A 210 -7.72 -7.16 2.90
C ALA A 210 -6.48 -7.97 3.26
N GLY A 211 -5.28 -7.42 3.05
CA GLY A 211 -4.02 -8.06 3.42
C GLY A 211 -3.90 -8.31 4.93
N THR A 212 -4.29 -7.33 5.75
CA THR A 212 -4.28 -7.45 7.21
C THR A 212 -5.21 -8.55 7.71
N LEU A 213 -6.45 -8.59 7.22
CA LEU A 213 -7.42 -9.62 7.57
C LEU A 213 -6.97 -11.00 7.07
N ALA A 214 -6.40 -11.08 5.87
CA ALA A 214 -5.84 -12.32 5.34
C ALA A 214 -4.68 -12.83 6.18
N CYS A 215 -3.75 -11.97 6.59
CA CYS A 215 -2.67 -12.34 7.51
C CYS A 215 -3.22 -12.81 8.85
N TRP A 216 -4.23 -12.12 9.40
CA TRP A 216 -4.85 -12.50 10.67
C TRP A 216 -5.52 -13.87 10.61
N VAL A 217 -6.31 -14.13 9.56
CA VAL A 217 -6.94 -15.44 9.34
C VAL A 217 -5.89 -16.52 9.11
N ALA A 218 -4.88 -16.25 8.28
CA ALA A 218 -3.82 -17.21 8.02
C ALA A 218 -2.99 -17.52 9.27
N ALA A 219 -2.80 -16.56 10.17
CA ALA A 219 -2.15 -16.76 11.46
C ALA A 219 -2.92 -17.74 12.37
N MET A 220 -4.26 -17.72 12.33
CA MET A 220 -5.09 -18.68 13.07
C MET A 220 -5.02 -20.11 12.50
N LEU A 221 -4.57 -20.25 11.25
CA LEU A 221 -4.42 -21.53 10.57
C LEU A 221 -3.00 -22.11 10.68
N LEU A 222 -2.11 -21.44 11.44
CA LEU A 222 -0.75 -21.93 11.63
C LEU A 222 -0.74 -23.22 12.48
N PRO A 223 0.05 -24.23 12.08
CA PRO A 223 0.23 -25.43 12.89
C PRO A 223 1.16 -25.16 14.08
N ASP A 224 0.99 -25.93 15.15
CA ASP A 224 1.83 -25.82 16.37
C ASP A 224 3.32 -26.02 16.09
N ALA A 225 3.66 -26.88 15.11
CA ALA A 225 5.03 -27.15 14.68
C ALA A 225 5.46 -26.21 13.54
N ILE A 226 5.59 -24.92 13.84
CA ILE A 226 5.93 -23.85 12.87
C ILE A 226 7.23 -24.19 12.12
N ASP A 227 8.27 -24.67 12.79
CA ASP A 227 9.56 -25.01 12.19
C ASP A 227 9.43 -26.04 11.06
N ARG A 228 8.62 -27.08 11.29
CA ARG A 228 8.37 -28.13 10.30
C ARG A 228 7.55 -27.58 9.15
N ALA A 229 6.49 -26.83 9.44
CA ALA A 229 5.65 -26.22 8.42
C ALA A 229 6.45 -25.26 7.52
N TYR A 230 7.37 -24.49 8.09
CA TYR A 230 8.22 -23.58 7.34
C TYR A 230 9.17 -24.34 6.39
N THR A 231 9.83 -25.39 6.88
CA THR A 231 10.75 -26.20 6.07
C THR A 231 10.07 -27.02 4.98
N THR A 232 8.79 -27.39 5.17
CA THR A 232 8.01 -28.13 4.17
C THR A 232 7.17 -27.23 3.26
N GLY A 233 7.28 -25.90 3.37
CA GLY A 233 6.46 -24.96 2.58
C GLY A 233 4.96 -24.97 2.93
N GLY A 234 4.62 -25.40 4.14
CA GLY A 234 3.25 -25.43 4.67
C GLY A 234 2.78 -24.12 5.29
N ILE A 235 3.57 -23.04 5.20
CA ILE A 235 3.16 -21.71 5.66
C ILE A 235 2.26 -21.07 4.60
N PRO A 236 1.07 -20.57 4.99
CA PRO A 236 0.22 -19.85 4.05
C PRO A 236 0.94 -18.68 3.36
N ASN A 237 0.91 -18.66 2.03
CA ASN A 237 1.56 -17.63 1.20
C ASN A 237 1.16 -16.19 1.58
N LEU A 238 -0.08 -16.00 2.05
CA LEU A 238 -0.60 -14.70 2.48
C LEU A 238 0.04 -14.15 3.75
N LEU A 239 0.73 -14.99 4.55
CA LEU A 239 1.51 -14.53 5.70
C LEU A 239 2.88 -14.00 5.31
N LEU A 240 3.44 -14.38 4.16
CA LEU A 240 4.82 -14.03 3.83
C LEU A 240 5.08 -12.52 3.71
N PRO A 241 4.19 -11.70 3.14
CA PRO A 241 4.39 -10.25 3.11
C PRO A 241 4.17 -9.62 4.49
N VAL A 242 5.05 -8.69 4.85
CA VAL A 242 4.93 -7.92 6.11
C VAL A 242 4.00 -6.70 5.89
N PRO A 243 3.51 -6.03 6.95
CA PRO A 243 2.57 -4.92 6.80
C PRO A 243 3.06 -3.79 5.88
N ILE A 244 4.36 -3.46 5.92
CA ILE A 244 4.95 -2.45 5.02
C ILE A 244 4.92 -2.89 3.56
N ASP A 245 5.02 -4.19 3.24
CA ASP A 245 4.89 -4.68 1.87
C ASP A 245 3.48 -4.43 1.33
N TRP A 246 2.46 -4.71 2.15
CA TRP A 246 1.07 -4.43 1.81
C TRP A 246 0.83 -2.92 1.63
N ALA A 247 1.38 -2.10 2.52
CA ALA A 247 1.28 -0.64 2.43
C ALA A 247 1.95 -0.10 1.15
N ALA A 248 3.15 -0.59 0.83
CA ALA A 248 3.87 -0.26 -0.41
C ALA A 248 3.07 -0.70 -1.65
N GLY A 249 2.59 -1.94 -1.68
CA GLY A 249 1.79 -2.47 -2.78
C GLY A 249 0.47 -1.72 -2.98
N ALA A 250 -0.20 -1.34 -1.89
CA ALA A 250 -1.41 -0.53 -1.92
C ALA A 250 -1.16 0.86 -2.50
N LEU A 251 -0.11 1.56 -2.08
CA LEU A 251 0.17 2.93 -2.54
C LEU A 251 0.85 3.00 -3.91
N PHE A 252 1.64 1.98 -4.27
CA PHE A 252 2.35 1.93 -5.56
C PHE A 252 1.53 1.22 -6.63
N GLY A 253 1.03 0.02 -6.33
CA GLY A 253 0.33 -0.82 -7.30
C GLY A 253 -1.07 -0.34 -7.62
N SER A 254 -1.85 0.08 -6.62
CA SER A 254 -3.26 0.44 -6.85
C SER A 254 -3.46 1.64 -7.80
N PRO A 255 -2.64 2.71 -7.76
CA PRO A 255 -2.72 3.76 -8.77
C PRO A 255 -2.40 3.28 -10.20
N ILE A 256 -1.43 2.38 -10.35
CA ILE A 256 -1.05 1.82 -11.67
C ILE A 256 -2.22 1.02 -12.24
N GLY A 257 -2.81 0.14 -11.42
CA GLY A 257 -3.98 -0.64 -11.81
C GLY A 257 -5.19 0.23 -12.14
N PHE A 258 -5.44 1.25 -11.33
CA PHE A 258 -6.54 2.20 -11.55
C PHE A 258 -6.39 2.96 -12.87
N HIS A 259 -5.19 3.44 -13.17
CA HIS A 259 -4.92 4.12 -14.44
C HIS A 259 -5.03 3.16 -15.63
N TRP A 260 -4.50 1.94 -15.51
CA TRP A 260 -4.58 0.93 -16.56
C TRP A 260 -6.03 0.56 -16.90
N ALA A 261 -6.87 0.33 -15.89
CA ALA A 261 -8.30 0.04 -16.11
C ALA A 261 -9.06 1.19 -16.77
N GLY A 262 -8.58 2.44 -16.64
CA GLY A 262 -9.16 3.59 -17.33
C GLY A 262 -9.19 3.42 -18.86
N SER A 263 -8.22 2.69 -19.45
CA SER A 263 -8.18 2.42 -20.88
C SER A 263 -9.31 1.52 -21.41
N PHE A 264 -10.04 0.84 -20.53
CA PHE A 264 -11.16 -0.04 -20.88
C PHE A 264 -12.53 0.63 -20.76
N LEU A 265 -12.60 1.84 -20.20
CA LEU A 265 -13.84 2.58 -20.03
C LEU A 265 -14.11 3.44 -21.27
N LYS A 266 -15.28 3.27 -21.89
CA LYS A 266 -15.69 4.07 -23.05
C LYS A 266 -15.88 5.53 -22.65
N HIS A 267 -15.29 6.45 -23.42
CA HIS A 267 -15.51 7.88 -23.23
C HIS A 267 -16.69 8.30 -24.11
N GLU A 268 -17.90 8.28 -23.56
CA GLU A 268 -19.14 8.58 -24.31
C GLU A 268 -19.23 10.04 -24.84
N CYS A 269 -18.21 10.86 -24.59
CA CYS A 269 -18.16 12.25 -25.07
C CYS A 269 -17.91 12.37 -26.59
N GLU A 270 -17.52 11.30 -27.28
CA GLU A 270 -17.31 11.32 -28.74
C GLU A 270 -18.57 11.12 -29.59
N SER A 271 -19.72 10.69 -29.03
CA SER A 271 -20.95 10.47 -29.83
C SER A 271 -21.97 11.60 -29.79
N ALA A 272 -21.75 12.65 -28.99
CA ALA A 272 -22.62 13.82 -28.96
C ALA A 272 -22.20 14.93 -29.95
N ALA A 273 -21.12 14.70 -30.71
CA ALA A 273 -20.55 15.66 -31.66
C ALA A 273 -20.55 15.16 -33.13
N ALA A 274 -21.26 14.07 -33.44
CA ALA A 274 -21.50 13.57 -34.79
C ALA A 274 -23.00 13.59 -35.11
#